data_AF-A0A8H7P590-F1
#
_entry.id   AF-A0A8H7P590-F1
#
_cell.length_a   1.000
_cell.length_b   1.000
_cell.length_c   1.000
_cell.angle_alpha   90.00
_cell.angle_beta   90.00
_cell.angle_gamma   90.00
#
_symmetry.space_group_name_H-M   'P 1'
#
loop_
_entity.id
_entity.type
_entity.pdbx_description
1 polymer ?
#
loop_
_entity_poly.entity_id
_entity_poly.type
_entity_poly.pdbx_seq_one_letter_code
_entity_poly.pdbx_strand_id
1 'polypeptide(L)'
;MARLAFTAAALAGFVVAAFASPVVNNLGMKKRDYSGQATFYYPDGGDGACGSSIQNSQYALALSSDIYNGGQYCYDYVTITNTDTGTTQTAQVLDECPGCGEYDIDLTIGLFEALGGTVDEGVFPVEWSFN
;
A
#
# COMPACT_ATOMS: atom_id res chain seq x y z
N MET A 1 67.24 26.21 -39.16
CA MET A 1 66.11 26.32 -40.11
C MET A 1 65.83 24.93 -40.66
N ALA A 2 64.86 24.21 -40.07
CA ALA A 2 64.49 22.86 -40.52
C ALA A 2 63.00 22.88 -40.88
N ARG A 3 62.73 22.41 -42.10
CA ARG A 3 61.46 22.54 -42.82
C ARG A 3 60.46 21.47 -42.35
N LEU A 4 59.19 21.89 -42.31
CA LEU A 4 58.01 21.14 -41.93
C LEU A 4 57.90 19.80 -42.65
N ALA A 5 57.67 18.72 -41.90
CA ALA A 5 57.29 17.41 -42.41
C ALA A 5 55.76 17.30 -42.46
N PHE A 6 55.23 17.05 -43.66
CA PHE A 6 53.85 16.61 -43.89
C PHE A 6 53.69 15.18 -43.38
N THR A 7 52.75 14.93 -42.48
CA THR A 7 52.30 13.56 -42.15
C THR A 7 50.84 13.40 -42.52
N ALA A 8 50.61 12.37 -43.33
CA ALA A 8 49.36 12.00 -43.97
C ALA A 8 48.21 11.76 -42.98
N ALA A 9 47.02 12.26 -43.36
CA ALA A 9 45.78 11.98 -42.66
C ALA A 9 45.34 10.53 -42.93
N ALA A 10 45.34 9.70 -41.89
CA ALA A 10 44.66 8.41 -41.90
C ALA A 10 43.21 8.62 -41.45
N LEU A 11 42.27 8.51 -42.40
CA LEU A 11 40.83 8.47 -42.13
C LEU A 11 40.48 7.14 -41.46
N ALA A 12 40.42 7.12 -40.12
CA ALA A 12 39.76 6.06 -39.37
C ALA A 12 38.30 6.45 -39.17
N GLY A 13 37.40 5.81 -39.92
CA GLY A 13 35.95 5.98 -39.77
C GLY A 13 35.49 5.50 -38.40
N PHE A 14 34.96 6.41 -37.59
CA PHE A 14 34.26 6.08 -36.36
C PHE A 14 32.76 6.01 -36.68
N VAL A 15 32.23 4.81 -36.84
CA VAL A 15 30.78 4.59 -36.96
C VAL A 15 30.19 4.75 -35.57
N VAL A 16 29.61 5.93 -35.28
CA VAL A 16 28.86 6.15 -34.04
C VAL A 16 27.49 5.48 -34.20
N ALA A 17 27.34 4.28 -33.69
CA ALA A 17 26.03 3.66 -33.51
C ALA A 17 25.31 4.37 -32.35
N ALA A 18 24.44 5.32 -32.68
CA ALA A 18 23.52 5.90 -31.72
C ALA A 18 22.43 4.88 -31.39
N PHE A 19 22.61 4.10 -30.32
CA PHE A 19 21.51 3.34 -29.74
C PHE A 19 20.59 4.33 -29.02
N ALA A 20 19.56 4.80 -29.72
CA ALA A 20 18.43 5.43 -29.08
C ALA A 20 17.63 4.34 -28.36
N SER A 21 17.93 4.09 -27.09
CA SER A 21 17.08 3.26 -26.24
C SER A 21 15.72 3.95 -26.09
N PRO A 22 14.59 3.25 -26.30
CA PRO A 22 13.31 3.81 -25.90
C PRO A 22 13.32 3.97 -24.38
N VAL A 23 13.25 5.21 -23.92
CA VAL A 23 12.89 5.51 -22.53
C VAL A 23 11.42 5.15 -22.39
N VAL A 24 11.15 3.91 -21.98
CA VAL A 24 9.82 3.50 -21.52
C VAL A 24 9.59 4.13 -20.15
N ASN A 25 9.00 5.32 -20.14
CA ASN A 25 8.41 5.89 -18.94
C ASN A 25 7.14 5.09 -18.62
N ASN A 26 7.32 3.96 -17.93
CA ASN A 26 6.23 3.29 -17.21
C ASN A 26 5.86 4.17 -16.02
N LEU A 27 5.13 5.25 -16.28
CA LEU A 27 4.37 5.96 -15.25
C LEU A 27 3.12 5.14 -14.96
N GLY A 28 3.33 3.92 -14.46
CA GLY A 28 2.26 3.17 -13.81
C GLY A 28 1.81 4.00 -12.61
N MET A 29 0.54 4.38 -12.57
CA MET A 29 -0.05 4.98 -11.37
C MET A 29 0.16 3.98 -10.23
N LYS A 30 1.10 4.26 -9.33
CA LYS A 30 1.25 3.46 -8.12
C LYS A 30 0.01 3.69 -7.26
N LYS A 31 -0.60 2.59 -6.83
CA LYS A 31 -1.56 2.57 -5.74
C LYS A 31 -0.91 3.28 -4.53
N ARG A 32 -1.65 4.14 -3.84
CA ARG A 32 -1.14 4.75 -2.60
C ARG A 32 -1.16 3.68 -1.53
N ASP A 33 0.03 3.33 -1.06
CA ASP A 33 0.21 2.44 0.09
C ASP A 33 0.30 3.30 1.35
N TYR A 34 -0.44 2.88 2.38
CA TYR A 34 -0.45 3.48 3.71
C TYR A 34 0.27 2.53 4.66
N SER A 35 1.05 3.09 5.59
CA SER A 35 1.74 2.33 6.63
C SER A 35 1.23 2.78 7.99
N GLY A 36 0.82 1.83 8.83
CA GLY A 36 0.28 2.10 10.15
C GLY A 36 0.29 0.85 11.03
N GLN A 37 -0.45 0.90 12.12
CA GLN A 37 -0.67 -0.21 13.02
C GLN A 37 -2.07 -0.79 12.83
N ALA A 38 -2.19 -2.11 12.98
CA ALA A 38 -3.47 -2.78 13.08
C ALA A 38 -3.75 -3.18 14.52
N THR A 39 -4.92 -2.82 15.03
CA THR A 39 -5.50 -3.35 16.28
C THR A 39 -6.73 -4.19 15.96
N PHE A 40 -7.49 -4.60 16.97
CA PHE A 40 -8.76 -5.27 16.77
C PHE A 40 -9.88 -4.82 17.70
N TYR A 41 -11.11 -5.10 17.26
CA TYR A 41 -12.33 -4.95 18.04
C TYR A 41 -13.30 -6.13 17.83
N TYR A 42 -14.29 -6.22 18.73
CA TYR A 42 -15.39 -7.18 18.67
C TYR A 42 -16.70 -6.42 18.37
N PRO A 43 -17.16 -6.38 17.11
CA PRO A 43 -18.41 -5.72 16.76
C PRO A 43 -19.67 -6.43 17.30
N ASP A 44 -19.61 -7.75 17.56
CA ASP A 44 -20.71 -8.55 18.14
C ASP A 44 -22.07 -8.43 17.43
N GLY A 45 -22.06 -8.12 16.12
CA GLY A 45 -23.28 -7.90 15.33
C GLY A 45 -23.86 -6.49 15.43
N GLY A 46 -23.15 -5.55 16.06
CA GLY A 46 -23.48 -4.13 16.06
C GLY A 46 -23.32 -3.49 14.67
N ASP A 47 -24.01 -2.37 14.48
CA ASP A 47 -23.92 -1.58 13.25
C ASP A 47 -22.67 -0.70 13.27
N GLY A 48 -21.82 -0.85 12.25
CA GLY A 48 -20.68 0.05 12.04
C GLY A 48 -21.11 1.42 11.48
N ALA A 49 -20.18 2.37 11.43
CA ALA A 49 -20.41 3.71 10.92
C ALA A 49 -20.94 3.75 9.47
N CYS A 50 -20.69 2.71 8.67
CA CYS A 50 -21.27 2.59 7.32
C CYS A 50 -22.74 2.17 7.30
N GLY A 51 -23.35 1.86 8.45
CA GLY A 51 -24.76 1.53 8.60
C GLY A 51 -25.12 0.07 8.33
N SER A 52 -24.14 -0.83 8.42
CA SER A 52 -24.35 -2.28 8.29
C SER A 52 -23.87 -3.01 9.53
N SER A 53 -24.57 -4.08 9.93
CA SER A 53 -24.16 -4.96 11.02
C SER A 53 -22.86 -5.70 10.68
N ILE A 54 -21.93 -5.76 11.63
CA ILE A 54 -20.62 -6.42 11.44
C ILE A 54 -20.49 -7.60 12.40
N GLN A 55 -20.12 -8.76 11.88
CA GLN A 55 -19.83 -9.94 12.71
C GLN A 55 -18.34 -10.03 13.05
N ASN A 56 -18.01 -10.59 14.22
CA ASN A 56 -16.63 -10.80 14.66
C ASN A 56 -15.77 -11.58 13.65
N SER A 57 -16.38 -12.53 12.93
CA SER A 57 -15.70 -13.38 11.95
C SER A 57 -15.60 -12.77 10.54
N GLN A 58 -16.24 -11.62 10.32
CA GLN A 58 -16.31 -10.99 9.00
C GLN A 58 -14.98 -10.29 8.68
N TYR A 59 -14.56 -10.26 7.42
CA TYR A 59 -13.36 -9.53 7.03
C TYR A 59 -13.71 -8.06 6.78
N ALA A 60 -13.75 -7.31 7.87
CA ALA A 60 -14.09 -5.90 7.89
C ALA A 60 -13.08 -5.11 8.72
N LEU A 61 -12.98 -3.81 8.45
CA LEU A 61 -12.16 -2.89 9.24
C LEU A 61 -12.89 -1.57 9.51
N ALA A 62 -12.39 -0.89 10.53
CA ALA A 62 -12.65 0.50 10.83
C ALA A 62 -11.48 1.37 10.35
N LEU A 63 -11.79 2.45 9.63
CA LEU A 63 -10.79 3.46 9.24
C LEU A 63 -10.70 4.55 10.31
N SER A 64 -9.53 5.16 10.47
CA SER A 64 -9.38 6.41 11.23
C SER A 64 -10.34 7.49 10.71
N SER A 65 -10.75 8.44 11.56
CA SER A 65 -11.63 9.55 11.12
C SER A 65 -11.03 10.38 9.98
N ASP A 66 -9.69 10.54 9.96
CA ASP A 66 -8.99 11.30 8.92
C ASP A 66 -9.16 10.68 7.53
N ILE A 67 -9.14 9.34 7.44
CA ILE A 67 -9.31 8.62 6.18
C ILE A 67 -10.78 8.31 5.91
N TYR A 68 -11.56 7.93 6.93
CA TYR A 68 -12.99 7.63 6.79
C TYR A 68 -13.76 8.77 6.11
N ASN A 69 -13.40 10.03 6.39
CA ASN A 69 -13.88 11.24 5.72
C ASN A 69 -15.42 11.27 5.56
N GLY A 70 -16.13 11.03 6.65
CA GLY A 70 -17.60 11.02 6.67
C GLY A 70 -18.23 9.88 5.85
N GLY A 71 -17.54 8.74 5.73
CA GLY A 71 -18.03 7.56 5.05
C GLY A 71 -17.77 7.52 3.55
N GLN A 72 -16.87 8.39 3.05
CA GLN A 72 -16.50 8.43 1.63
C GLN A 72 -16.08 7.06 1.09
N TYR A 73 -15.42 6.25 1.92
CA TYR A 73 -14.87 4.95 1.54
C TYR A 73 -15.68 3.76 2.08
N CYS A 74 -16.92 3.99 2.53
CA CYS A 74 -17.76 2.90 2.98
C CYS A 74 -17.97 1.88 1.86
N TYR A 75 -17.88 0.60 2.22
CA TYR A 75 -18.02 -0.56 1.32
C TYR A 75 -16.87 -0.76 0.31
N ASP A 76 -15.87 0.12 0.29
CA ASP A 76 -14.65 -0.09 -0.48
C ASP A 76 -13.83 -1.24 0.11
N TYR A 77 -13.05 -1.88 -0.75
CA TYR A 77 -12.14 -2.95 -0.36
C TYR A 77 -10.71 -2.46 -0.27
N VAL A 78 -10.00 -2.93 0.75
CA VAL A 78 -8.58 -2.70 0.94
C VAL A 78 -7.83 -4.01 0.93
N THR A 79 -6.59 -3.98 0.44
CA THR A 79 -5.61 -5.04 0.65
C THR A 79 -4.76 -4.64 1.86
N ILE A 80 -4.60 -5.55 2.82
CA ILE A 80 -3.83 -5.33 4.06
C ILE A 80 -2.76 -6.41 4.14
N THR A 81 -1.53 -6.03 4.45
CA THR A 81 -0.41 -6.92 4.68
C THR A 81 0.15 -6.67 6.08
N ASN A 82 0.19 -7.71 6.91
CA ASN A 82 0.98 -7.70 8.14
C ASN A 82 2.46 -7.74 7.75
N THR A 83 3.22 -6.69 8.08
CA THR A 83 4.61 -6.57 7.63
C THR A 83 5.59 -7.44 8.41
N ASP A 84 5.21 -7.95 9.57
CA ASP A 84 6.05 -8.86 10.37
C ASP A 84 6.02 -10.29 9.80
N THR A 85 4.86 -10.72 9.30
CA THR A 85 4.67 -12.09 8.77
C THR A 85 4.62 -12.17 7.26
N GLY A 86 4.31 -11.06 6.58
CA GLY A 86 4.02 -11.04 5.15
C GLY A 86 2.64 -11.60 4.77
N THR A 87 1.79 -11.89 5.76
CA THR A 87 0.42 -12.37 5.51
C THR A 87 -0.44 -11.25 4.96
N THR A 88 -1.16 -11.51 3.87
CA THR A 88 -2.03 -10.53 3.20
C THR A 88 -3.47 -11.00 3.19
N GLN A 89 -4.39 -10.09 3.47
CA GLN A 89 -5.83 -10.31 3.36
C GLN A 89 -6.51 -9.13 2.63
N THR A 90 -7.72 -9.38 2.13
CA THR A 90 -8.61 -8.33 1.61
C THR A 90 -9.80 -8.18 2.55
N ALA A 91 -10.15 -6.94 2.88
CA ALA A 91 -11.23 -6.62 3.80
C ALA A 91 -12.07 -5.45 3.30
N GLN A 92 -13.31 -5.36 3.79
CA GLN A 92 -14.23 -4.28 3.45
C GLN A 92 -14.24 -3.21 4.54
N VAL A 93 -14.25 -1.94 4.15
CA VAL A 93 -14.45 -0.81 5.07
C VAL A 93 -15.92 -0.77 5.48
N LEU A 94 -16.20 -0.99 6.76
CA LEU A 94 -17.58 -0.97 7.29
C LEU A 94 -17.75 -0.07 8.51
N ASP A 95 -16.67 0.48 9.03
CA ASP A 95 -16.71 1.21 10.29
C ASP A 95 -15.71 2.38 10.35
N GLU A 96 -15.84 3.18 11.41
CA GLU A 96 -14.95 4.29 11.74
C GLU A 96 -14.34 4.06 13.13
N CYS A 97 -13.04 4.32 13.27
CA CYS A 97 -12.31 4.31 14.53
C CYS A 97 -11.86 5.75 14.88
N PRO A 98 -12.64 6.50 15.68
CA PRO A 98 -12.31 7.88 16.02
C PRO A 98 -11.04 8.06 16.87
N GLY A 99 -10.56 6.98 17.50
CA GLY A 99 -9.36 6.97 18.33
C GLY A 99 -8.08 6.51 17.61
N CYS A 100 -8.18 6.04 16.37
CA CYS A 100 -7.05 5.50 15.62
C CYS A 100 -6.17 6.63 15.06
N GLY A 101 -4.86 6.39 14.93
CA GLY A 101 -3.98 7.26 14.17
C GLY A 101 -4.35 7.30 12.68
N GLU A 102 -3.91 8.32 11.94
CA GLU A 102 -4.35 8.59 10.56
C GLU A 102 -4.31 7.35 9.65
N TYR A 103 -3.26 6.54 9.72
CA TYR A 103 -3.11 5.33 8.88
C TYR A 103 -3.29 4.03 9.66
N ASP A 104 -3.65 4.10 10.94
CA ASP A 104 -3.96 2.93 11.74
C ASP A 104 -5.36 2.41 11.37
N ILE A 105 -5.52 1.10 11.44
CA ILE A 105 -6.78 0.41 11.12
C ILE A 105 -7.18 -0.48 12.28
N ASP A 106 -8.47 -0.50 12.60
CA ASP A 106 -9.01 -1.38 13.64
C ASP A 106 -9.78 -2.52 12.98
N LEU A 107 -9.28 -3.74 13.14
CA LEU A 107 -9.76 -4.90 12.41
C LEU A 107 -10.83 -5.63 13.22
N THR A 108 -11.79 -6.27 12.56
CA THR A 108 -12.55 -7.29 13.27
C THR A 108 -11.60 -8.39 13.78
N ILE A 109 -11.88 -8.97 14.94
CA ILE A 109 -11.02 -10.02 15.51
C ILE A 109 -10.72 -11.15 14.53
N GLY A 110 -11.70 -11.59 13.73
CA GLY A 110 -11.50 -12.66 12.76
C GLY A 110 -10.54 -12.29 11.62
N LEU A 111 -10.50 -11.02 11.23
CA LEU A 111 -9.52 -10.52 10.25
C LEU A 111 -8.13 -10.34 10.88
N PHE A 112 -8.07 -9.84 12.11
CA PHE A 112 -6.83 -9.67 12.86
C PHE A 112 -6.10 -11.01 13.02
N GLU A 113 -6.81 -12.05 13.45
CA GLU A 113 -6.28 -13.42 13.57
C GLU A 113 -5.90 -14.00 12.19
N ALA A 114 -6.68 -13.72 11.14
CA ALA A 114 -6.38 -14.17 9.77
C ALA A 114 -5.13 -13.52 9.15
N LEU A 115 -4.70 -12.37 9.68
CA LEU A 115 -3.43 -11.71 9.36
C LEU A 115 -2.27 -12.16 10.27
N GLY A 116 -2.53 -13.11 11.17
CA GLY A 116 -1.53 -13.72 12.05
C GLY A 116 -1.37 -13.03 13.40
N GLY A 117 -2.21 -12.05 13.74
CA GLY A 117 -2.20 -11.43 15.07
C GLY A 117 -2.81 -12.31 16.14
N THR A 118 -2.43 -12.06 17.39
CA THR A 118 -3.04 -12.71 18.57
C THR A 118 -3.60 -11.69 19.56
N VAL A 119 -4.62 -12.08 20.33
CA VAL A 119 -5.20 -11.21 21.37
C VAL A 119 -4.14 -10.72 22.37
N ASP A 120 -3.16 -11.56 22.70
CA ASP A 120 -2.06 -11.21 23.62
C ASP A 120 -1.09 -10.18 23.03
N GLU A 121 -0.88 -10.21 21.71
CA GLU A 121 -0.05 -9.24 20.99
C GLU A 121 -0.75 -7.87 20.89
N GLY A 122 -2.07 -7.87 20.65
CA GLY A 122 -2.88 -6.66 20.66
C GLY A 122 -2.75 -5.77 19.43
N VAL A 123 -1.56 -5.70 18.83
CA VAL A 123 -1.22 -4.78 17.75
C VAL A 123 -0.05 -5.28 16.91
N PHE A 124 -0.10 -5.11 15.59
CA PHE A 124 1.03 -5.38 14.69
C PHE A 124 1.13 -4.34 13.56
N PRO A 125 2.32 -4.14 12.96
CA PRO A 125 2.51 -3.20 11.85
C PRO A 125 1.89 -3.73 10.54
N VAL A 126 1.33 -2.82 9.76
CA VAL A 126 0.68 -3.12 8.49
C VAL A 126 1.04 -2.14 7.38
N GLU A 127 1.00 -2.66 6.15
CA GLU A 127 0.87 -1.86 4.94
C GLU A 127 -0.47 -2.18 4.28
N TRP A 128 -1.21 -1.16 3.85
CA TRP A 128 -2.52 -1.36 3.24
C TRP A 128 -2.84 -0.34 2.15
N SER A 129 -3.78 -0.68 1.26
CA SER A 129 -4.20 0.21 0.17
C SER A 129 -5.58 -0.11 -0.39
N PHE A 130 -6.33 0.92 -0.80
CA PHE A 130 -7.65 0.80 -1.46
C PHE A 130 -7.55 0.19 -2.85
N ASN A 131 -8.24 -0.93 -3.08
CA ASN A 131 -8.18 -1.76 -4.29
C ASN A 131 -8.57 -1.04 -5.59
#